data_AF-G2WR01-F1
#
_entry.id   AF-G2WR01-F1
#
_cell.length_a   1.000
_cell.length_b   1.000
_cell.length_c   1.000
_cell.angle_alpha   90.00
_cell.angle_beta   90.00
_cell.angle_gamma   90.00
#
_symmetry.space_group_name_H-M   'P 1'
#
loop_
_entity.id
_entity.type
_entity.pdbx_description
1 polymer ?
#
loop_
_entity_poly.entity_id
_entity_poly.type
_entity_poly.pdbx_seq_one_letter_code
_entity_poly.pdbx_strand_id
1 'polypeptide(L)'
;MKFSIVLVALTAGTSIAHPGMSKAMADIQEIQARDGRSGPSTEMIGDLVDLDDRRLTATGRDIKNILSGRGIPQNTVASYWLGAPRLGGLLCRMDQCCVWKHIANEMRGMMVGDAGRCNNLARTSIRLGFHDAATWSKDTGGTGADGSIVLTAKCARVPENNGLAEGYGVSMADLIQFAANTYIGRKDNAVEPPRNLLPSPFHSADRLLQLFADKTFTADGLIALMGAHSTSQQRFVNRTRPGDPKDSTPGVWDVKYYGETIDANAPQRVFKFQSDVNLANDARTRAAWESFIPESSQGAWNHVRRFVPAYLSFDAFTRTDPRQAYAAEYVRMSLLGVYNINSLTDCTKALPPFQRSYSSSDKSVIDRFMHGLIGSAQKVKNLLLKGDKVPSNV
;
A
#
# COMPACT_ATOMS: atom_id res chain seq x y z
N MET A 1 -12.02 46.94 -50.71
CA MET A 1 -11.20 45.83 -51.28
C MET A 1 -10.27 45.30 -50.19
N LYS A 2 -10.29 43.97 -50.01
CA LYS A 2 -9.27 43.07 -49.40
C LYS A 2 -9.23 42.85 -47.87
N PHE A 3 -9.52 41.60 -47.54
CA PHE A 3 -9.30 40.78 -46.33
C PHE A 3 -7.84 40.75 -45.84
N SER A 4 -7.60 40.49 -44.53
CA SER A 4 -7.05 39.20 -44.01
C SER A 4 -6.30 39.25 -42.64
N ILE A 5 -6.75 38.40 -41.71
CA ILE A 5 -6.03 37.35 -40.92
C ILE A 5 -5.10 37.70 -39.72
N VAL A 6 -5.58 37.34 -38.51
CA VAL A 6 -5.04 36.49 -37.40
C VAL A 6 -3.55 36.53 -37.00
N LEU A 7 -3.26 36.75 -35.70
CA LEU A 7 -2.47 35.82 -34.85
C LEU A 7 -2.63 36.08 -33.34
N VAL A 8 -3.01 35.02 -32.60
CA VAL A 8 -2.92 34.87 -31.14
C VAL A 8 -1.56 34.25 -30.81
N ALA A 9 -0.83 34.79 -29.83
CA ALA A 9 0.31 34.10 -29.22
C ALA A 9 0.40 34.39 -27.71
N LEU A 10 0.45 33.30 -26.94
CA LEU A 10 0.64 33.24 -25.49
C LEU A 10 1.93 33.95 -25.04
N THR A 11 1.91 34.58 -23.87
CA THR A 11 3.11 34.69 -23.03
C THR A 11 2.82 34.21 -21.61
N ALA A 12 3.77 33.43 -21.12
CA ALA A 12 3.74 32.61 -19.93
C ALA A 12 3.53 33.38 -18.63
N GLY A 13 2.83 32.75 -17.69
CA GLY A 13 2.82 33.15 -16.29
C GLY A 13 4.24 33.04 -15.72
N THR A 14 4.69 34.13 -15.10
CA THR A 14 5.98 34.24 -14.44
C THR A 14 5.98 33.42 -13.15
N SER A 15 6.71 32.31 -13.14
CA SER A 15 7.18 31.68 -11.91
C SER A 15 8.31 32.54 -11.35
N ILE A 16 8.04 33.24 -10.24
CA ILE A 16 9.08 33.98 -9.50
C ILE A 16 9.93 32.94 -8.75
N ALA A 17 11.01 32.48 -9.38
CA ALA A 17 12.08 31.78 -8.69
C ALA A 17 13.01 32.82 -8.05
N HIS A 18 13.00 32.92 -6.71
CA HIS A 18 13.91 33.81 -6.00
C HIS A 18 15.37 33.29 -6.10
N PRO A 19 16.36 34.15 -6.37
CA PRO A 19 17.77 33.78 -6.33
C PRO A 19 18.13 33.27 -4.92
N GLY A 20 18.60 32.02 -4.82
CA GLY A 20 18.96 31.38 -3.55
C GLY A 20 18.07 30.21 -3.14
N MET A 21 16.87 30.08 -3.70
CA MET A 21 15.97 28.96 -3.39
C MET A 21 16.50 27.62 -3.95
N SER A 22 17.16 27.63 -5.10
CA SER A 22 17.84 26.44 -5.66
C SER A 22 18.99 25.94 -4.78
N LYS A 23 19.72 26.87 -4.16
CA LYS A 23 20.80 26.54 -3.22
C LYS A 23 20.25 26.03 -1.89
N ALA A 24 19.22 26.67 -1.34
CA ALA A 24 18.55 26.17 -0.13
C ALA A 24 17.91 24.77 -0.34
N MET A 25 17.34 24.50 -1.53
CA MET A 25 16.82 23.18 -1.87
C MET A 25 17.93 22.14 -2.04
N ALA A 26 19.06 22.51 -2.68
CA ALA A 26 20.22 21.65 -2.78
C ALA A 26 20.84 21.35 -1.41
N ASP A 27 20.92 22.36 -0.52
CA ASP A 27 21.44 22.22 0.84
C ASP A 27 20.51 21.33 1.69
N ILE A 28 19.17 21.43 1.54
CA ILE A 28 18.22 20.51 2.19
C ILE A 28 18.36 19.09 1.66
N GLN A 29 18.49 18.91 0.34
CA GLN A 29 18.73 17.60 -0.27
C GLN A 29 20.06 17.01 0.20
N GLU A 30 21.10 17.82 0.34
CA GLU A 30 22.40 17.43 0.85
C GLU A 30 22.35 17.09 2.35
N ILE A 31 21.60 17.84 3.17
CA ILE A 31 21.36 17.53 4.59
C ILE A 31 20.59 16.21 4.73
N GLN A 32 19.60 15.93 3.88
CA GLN A 32 18.85 14.67 3.94
C GLN A 32 19.63 13.45 3.43
N ALA A 33 20.45 13.66 2.40
CA ALA A 33 21.42 12.67 1.95
C ALA A 33 22.49 12.40 3.03
N ARG A 34 22.84 13.41 3.83
CA ARG A 34 23.74 13.30 4.99
C ARG A 34 23.09 12.69 6.24
N ASP A 35 21.79 12.92 6.45
CA ASP A 35 21.01 12.42 7.60
C ASP A 35 20.42 11.01 7.38
N GLY A 36 20.69 10.36 6.23
CA GLY A 36 20.20 9.01 5.95
C GLY A 36 18.68 8.90 5.74
N ARG A 37 18.01 10.00 5.33
CA ARG A 37 16.55 10.06 5.19
C ARG A 37 16.02 9.73 3.77
N SER A 38 16.91 9.51 2.81
CA SER A 38 16.62 8.96 1.48
C SER A 38 17.06 7.48 1.41
N GLY A 39 16.34 6.65 0.65
CA GLY A 39 16.57 5.20 0.56
C GLY A 39 15.60 4.36 1.39
N PRO A 40 15.80 3.04 1.47
CA PRO A 40 14.86 2.13 2.14
C PRO A 40 14.80 2.34 3.65
N SER A 41 13.63 2.11 4.24
CA SER A 41 13.48 2.15 5.69
C SER A 41 14.18 0.94 6.32
N THR A 42 15.21 1.18 7.14
CA THR A 42 16.07 0.11 7.70
C THR A 42 16.20 0.07 9.22
N GLU A 43 15.57 1.01 9.93
CA GLU A 43 15.54 1.01 11.39
C GLU A 43 14.81 -0.25 11.91
N MET A 44 15.41 -0.98 12.85
CA MET A 44 14.84 -2.21 13.40
C MET A 44 13.71 -1.89 14.40
N ILE A 45 12.74 -2.80 14.53
CA ILE A 45 11.54 -2.61 15.36
C ILE A 45 11.20 -3.86 16.18
N GLY A 46 10.37 -3.68 17.21
CA GLY A 46 9.85 -4.76 18.05
C GLY A 46 10.93 -5.47 18.87
N ASP A 47 10.73 -6.77 19.13
CA ASP A 47 11.69 -7.63 19.82
C ASP A 47 12.97 -7.88 19.02
N LEU A 48 13.01 -7.58 17.72
CA LEU A 48 14.21 -7.77 16.88
C LEU A 48 15.33 -6.76 17.14
N VAL A 49 15.05 -5.64 17.85
CA VAL A 49 16.03 -4.59 18.16
C VAL A 49 17.14 -5.15 19.05
N ASP A 50 16.76 -5.86 20.13
CA ASP A 50 17.70 -6.34 21.16
C ASP A 50 18.02 -7.84 21.04
N LEU A 51 17.38 -8.54 20.10
CA LEU A 51 17.50 -9.99 20.00
C LEU A 51 18.74 -10.44 19.22
N ASP A 52 19.58 -11.22 19.89
CA ASP A 52 20.75 -11.87 19.30
C ASP A 52 20.39 -12.82 18.15
N ASP A 53 21.21 -12.81 17.09
CA ASP A 53 20.96 -13.57 15.87
C ASP A 53 20.88 -15.10 16.09
N ARG A 54 21.49 -15.63 17.15
CA ARG A 54 21.41 -17.06 17.52
C ARG A 54 20.05 -17.44 18.10
N ARG A 55 19.28 -16.47 18.58
CA ARG A 55 17.94 -16.66 19.15
C ARG A 55 16.82 -16.44 18.14
N LEU A 56 17.15 -16.05 16.91
CA LEU A 56 16.17 -15.84 15.85
C LEU A 56 15.60 -17.17 15.36
N THR A 57 14.27 -17.25 15.31
CA THR A 57 13.56 -18.29 14.56
C THR A 57 13.81 -18.09 13.05
N ALA A 58 13.42 -19.07 12.23
CA ALA A 58 13.50 -18.93 10.78
C ALA A 58 12.71 -17.70 10.29
N THR A 59 11.47 -17.53 10.77
CA THR A 59 10.63 -16.37 10.43
C THR A 59 11.19 -15.07 10.98
N GLY A 60 11.67 -15.04 12.23
CA GLY A 60 12.31 -13.84 12.79
C GLY A 60 13.54 -13.40 11.99
N ARG A 61 14.35 -14.36 11.51
CA ARG A 61 15.50 -14.07 10.64
C ARG A 61 15.10 -13.53 9.28
N ASP A 62 14.06 -14.10 8.67
CA ASP A 62 13.53 -13.62 7.38
C ASP A 62 13.01 -12.18 7.50
N ILE A 63 12.20 -11.90 8.53
CA ILE A 63 11.69 -10.56 8.81
C ILE A 63 12.85 -9.58 9.08
N LYS A 64 13.84 -9.97 9.90
CA LYS A 64 15.03 -9.13 10.17
C LYS A 64 15.80 -8.80 8.88
N ASN A 65 15.92 -9.75 7.96
CA ASN A 65 16.54 -9.53 6.65
C ASN A 65 15.72 -8.56 5.80
N ILE A 66 14.39 -8.71 5.75
CA ILE A 66 13.51 -7.77 5.02
C ILE A 66 13.63 -6.36 5.59
N LEU A 67 13.51 -6.20 6.92
CA LEU A 67 13.57 -4.90 7.59
C LEU A 67 14.94 -4.21 7.45
N SER A 68 16.01 -4.98 7.23
CA SER A 68 17.36 -4.43 6.99
C SER A 68 17.71 -4.27 5.51
N GLY A 69 16.74 -4.44 4.60
CA GLY A 69 16.91 -4.27 3.15
C GLY A 69 17.67 -5.41 2.46
N ARG A 70 17.84 -6.56 3.12
CA ARG A 70 18.60 -7.73 2.62
C ARG A 70 17.71 -8.91 2.21
N GLY A 71 16.46 -8.90 2.63
CA GLY A 71 15.48 -9.98 2.41
C GLY A 71 14.74 -9.88 1.08
N ILE A 72 13.79 -10.79 0.89
CA ILE A 72 12.86 -10.79 -0.24
C ILE A 72 11.44 -10.68 0.34
N PRO A 73 10.77 -9.51 0.25
CA PRO A 73 9.49 -9.27 0.93
C PRO A 73 8.28 -9.88 0.20
N GLN A 74 8.50 -10.60 -0.91
CA GLN A 74 7.43 -11.17 -1.72
C GLN A 74 7.75 -12.58 -2.18
N ASN A 75 6.82 -13.51 -1.95
CA ASN A 75 6.88 -14.87 -2.47
C ASN A 75 5.63 -15.16 -3.32
N THR A 76 5.81 -15.29 -4.63
CA THR A 76 4.71 -15.51 -5.58
C THR A 76 4.49 -16.99 -5.93
N VAL A 77 5.24 -17.91 -5.33
CA VAL A 77 5.24 -19.35 -5.70
C VAL A 77 4.81 -20.27 -4.56
N ALA A 78 4.93 -19.83 -3.31
CA ALA A 78 4.47 -20.57 -2.15
C ALA A 78 2.95 -20.77 -2.22
N SER A 79 2.51 -22.03 -2.20
CA SER A 79 1.09 -22.36 -2.21
C SER A 79 0.83 -23.77 -1.68
N TYR A 80 -0.40 -24.03 -1.24
CA TYR A 80 -0.92 -25.39 -1.04
C TYR A 80 -1.18 -26.08 -2.38
N TRP A 81 -0.14 -26.61 -3.01
CA TRP A 81 -0.22 -27.26 -4.33
C TRP A 81 -1.20 -28.44 -4.42
N LEU A 82 -1.31 -29.23 -3.34
CA LEU A 82 -2.24 -30.37 -3.26
C LEU A 82 -3.61 -30.01 -2.65
N GLY A 83 -3.89 -28.72 -2.47
CA GLY A 83 -5.03 -28.23 -1.71
C GLY A 83 -4.77 -28.20 -0.19
N ALA A 84 -5.51 -27.35 0.52
CA ALA A 84 -5.43 -27.33 1.98
C ALA A 84 -6.08 -28.59 2.58
N PRO A 85 -5.50 -29.14 3.66
CA PRO A 85 -6.18 -30.14 4.46
C PRO A 85 -7.57 -29.65 4.92
N ARG A 86 -8.49 -30.60 5.18
CA ARG A 86 -9.83 -30.29 5.69
C ARG A 86 -9.74 -29.50 6.99
N LEU A 87 -10.46 -28.38 7.07
CA LEU A 87 -10.58 -27.58 8.29
C LEU A 87 -11.06 -28.44 9.46
N GLY A 88 -10.42 -28.32 10.62
CA GLY A 88 -10.70 -29.16 11.79
C GLY A 88 -10.23 -30.62 11.67
N GLY A 89 -9.49 -31.00 10.62
CA GLY A 89 -8.80 -32.29 10.53
C GLY A 89 -7.45 -32.29 11.27
N LEU A 90 -6.88 -33.47 11.52
CA LEU A 90 -5.57 -33.63 12.19
C LEU A 90 -4.46 -32.88 11.44
N LEU A 91 -4.33 -33.10 10.13
CA LEU A 91 -3.31 -32.45 9.30
C LEU A 91 -3.42 -30.92 9.32
N CYS A 92 -4.65 -30.40 9.35
CA CYS A 92 -4.88 -28.95 9.43
C CYS A 92 -4.48 -28.38 10.79
N ARG A 93 -4.70 -29.11 11.89
CA ARG A 93 -4.28 -28.68 13.23
C ARG A 93 -2.75 -28.71 13.41
N MET A 94 -2.05 -29.58 12.69
CA MET A 94 -0.59 -29.66 12.72
C MET A 94 0.09 -28.56 11.90
N ASP A 95 -0.63 -27.92 10.97
CA ASP A 95 -0.13 -26.84 10.14
C ASP A 95 -0.83 -25.53 10.51
N GLN A 96 -0.14 -24.66 11.25
CA GLN A 96 -0.69 -23.37 11.72
C GLN A 96 -1.25 -22.50 10.57
N CYS A 97 -0.76 -22.69 9.35
CA CYS A 97 -1.19 -21.93 8.17
C CYS A 97 -2.38 -22.55 7.44
N CYS A 98 -2.89 -23.71 7.88
CA CYS A 98 -3.99 -24.38 7.19
C CYS A 98 -5.29 -23.58 7.31
N VAL A 99 -5.62 -23.08 8.52
CA VAL A 99 -6.80 -22.23 8.75
C VAL A 99 -6.77 -20.99 7.84
N TRP A 100 -5.59 -20.38 7.68
CA TRP A 100 -5.37 -19.21 6.84
C TRP A 100 -5.60 -19.48 5.35
N LYS A 101 -5.43 -20.71 4.88
CA LYS A 101 -5.76 -21.04 3.48
C LYS A 101 -7.27 -21.03 3.25
N HIS A 102 -8.04 -21.52 4.21
CA HIS A 102 -9.51 -21.46 4.13
C HIS A 102 -9.99 -20.01 4.18
N ILE A 103 -9.47 -19.23 5.13
CA ILE A 103 -9.71 -17.78 5.22
C ILE A 103 -9.35 -17.07 3.91
N ALA A 104 -8.16 -17.31 3.35
CA ALA A 104 -7.72 -16.69 2.10
C ALA A 104 -8.63 -17.00 0.91
N ASN A 105 -9.12 -18.24 0.83
CA ASN A 105 -10.04 -18.64 -0.23
C ASN A 105 -11.40 -17.93 -0.09
N GLU A 106 -11.94 -17.83 1.13
CA GLU A 106 -13.18 -17.11 1.41
C GLU A 106 -13.03 -15.60 1.12
N MET A 107 -11.97 -14.98 1.65
CA MET A 107 -11.63 -13.58 1.39
C MET A 107 -11.52 -13.32 -0.11
N ARG A 108 -10.80 -14.15 -0.87
CA ARG A 108 -10.71 -14.00 -2.32
C ARG A 108 -12.08 -14.05 -2.99
N GLY A 109 -12.94 -14.98 -2.59
CA GLY A 109 -14.30 -15.10 -3.11
C GLY A 109 -15.16 -13.85 -2.85
N MET A 110 -14.91 -13.16 -1.74
CA MET A 110 -15.58 -11.91 -1.39
C MET A 110 -14.94 -10.66 -2.00
N MET A 111 -13.65 -10.70 -2.35
CA MET A 111 -12.83 -9.53 -2.66
C MET A 111 -12.61 -9.27 -4.16
N VAL A 112 -12.98 -10.21 -5.03
CA VAL A 112 -12.82 -10.10 -6.48
C VAL A 112 -14.19 -10.20 -7.16
N GLY A 113 -14.55 -9.17 -7.94
CA GLY A 113 -15.81 -9.18 -8.70
C GLY A 113 -15.68 -9.92 -10.05
N ASP A 114 -16.78 -9.99 -10.80
CA ASP A 114 -16.86 -10.78 -12.04
C ASP A 114 -15.94 -10.26 -13.17
N ALA A 115 -15.48 -9.01 -13.07
CA ALA A 115 -14.52 -8.43 -14.01
C ALA A 115 -13.07 -8.78 -13.66
N GLY A 116 -12.83 -9.56 -12.60
CA GLY A 116 -11.50 -9.99 -12.16
C GLY A 116 -10.67 -8.92 -11.45
N ARG A 117 -11.26 -7.77 -11.09
CA ARG A 117 -10.60 -6.67 -10.37
C ARG A 117 -10.91 -6.70 -8.87
N CYS A 118 -10.07 -6.07 -8.08
CA CYS A 118 -10.25 -5.94 -6.63
C CYS A 118 -11.42 -5.00 -6.31
N ASN A 119 -12.36 -5.47 -5.50
CA ASN A 119 -13.55 -4.71 -5.13
C ASN A 119 -13.37 -3.84 -3.87
N ASN A 120 -14.45 -3.23 -3.39
CA ASN A 120 -14.40 -2.32 -2.24
C ASN A 120 -13.92 -3.03 -0.95
N LEU A 121 -14.23 -4.31 -0.75
CA LEU A 121 -13.76 -5.05 0.43
C LEU A 121 -12.25 -5.21 0.38
N ALA A 122 -11.68 -5.58 -0.76
CA ALA A 122 -10.23 -5.68 -0.96
C ALA A 122 -9.54 -4.34 -0.64
N ARG A 123 -10.01 -3.26 -1.28
CA ARG A 123 -9.47 -1.90 -1.13
C ARG A 123 -9.57 -1.39 0.31
N THR A 124 -10.70 -1.64 0.96
CA THR A 124 -10.92 -1.21 2.34
C THR A 124 -10.06 -2.03 3.31
N SER A 125 -9.74 -3.28 3.00
CA SER A 125 -8.89 -4.12 3.86
C SER A 125 -7.43 -3.64 3.88
N ILE A 126 -6.88 -3.21 2.74
CA ILE A 126 -5.55 -2.57 2.67
C ILE A 126 -5.54 -1.31 3.54
N ARG A 127 -6.58 -0.47 3.40
CA ARG A 127 -6.75 0.72 4.24
C ARG A 127 -6.87 0.37 5.71
N LEU A 128 -7.62 -0.68 6.06
CA LEU A 128 -7.83 -1.12 7.43
C LEU A 128 -6.51 -1.56 8.08
N GLY A 129 -5.69 -2.33 7.36
CA GLY A 129 -4.36 -2.75 7.81
C GLY A 129 -3.45 -1.56 8.15
N PHE A 130 -3.46 -0.51 7.32
CA PHE A 130 -2.76 0.74 7.63
C PHE A 130 -3.35 1.45 8.84
N HIS A 131 -4.68 1.62 8.90
CA HIS A 131 -5.33 2.37 9.97
C HIS A 131 -5.23 1.70 11.35
N ASP A 132 -5.10 0.38 11.40
CA ASP A 132 -4.76 -0.37 12.62
C ASP A 132 -3.30 -0.11 12.99
N ALA A 133 -2.38 -0.50 12.11
CA ALA A 133 -0.94 -0.51 12.39
C ALA A 133 -0.30 0.87 12.60
N ALA A 134 -0.76 1.89 11.87
CA ALA A 134 -0.17 3.23 11.91
C ALA A 134 -0.55 4.04 13.15
N THR A 135 -1.24 3.43 14.11
CA THR A 135 -1.56 4.04 15.42
C THR A 135 -0.45 3.85 16.48
N TRP A 136 0.77 3.62 16.02
CA TRP A 136 1.99 3.50 16.83
C TRP A 136 3.00 4.61 16.47
N SER A 137 3.85 5.00 17.41
CA SER A 137 4.98 5.93 17.24
C SER A 137 6.08 5.59 18.25
N LYS A 138 7.34 5.83 17.88
CA LYS A 138 8.48 5.76 18.80
C LYS A 138 8.37 6.71 19.99
N ASP A 139 7.77 7.89 19.76
CA ASP A 139 7.80 8.98 20.74
C ASP A 139 6.67 8.87 21.76
N THR A 140 5.46 8.58 21.27
CA THR A 140 4.25 8.54 22.10
C THR A 140 3.79 7.13 22.43
N GLY A 141 4.48 6.11 21.91
CA GLY A 141 3.99 4.74 21.90
C GLY A 141 2.73 4.60 21.05
N GLY A 142 1.84 3.73 21.50
CA GLY A 142 0.66 3.30 20.76
C GLY A 142 0.65 1.79 20.62
N THR A 143 -0.39 1.27 20.00
CA THR A 143 -0.72 -0.15 20.13
C THR A 143 -0.40 -0.92 18.84
N GLY A 144 -0.56 -0.27 17.68
CA GLY A 144 0.00 -0.73 16.41
C GLY A 144 -0.84 -1.81 15.74
N ALA A 145 -0.20 -2.79 15.11
CA ALA A 145 -0.87 -3.86 14.38
C ALA A 145 -1.41 -4.91 15.36
N ASP A 146 -2.53 -4.62 16.00
CA ASP A 146 -3.05 -5.38 17.13
C ASP A 146 -4.58 -5.54 17.15
N GLY A 147 -5.25 -5.10 16.08
CA GLY A 147 -6.69 -5.23 15.92
C GLY A 147 -7.52 -4.27 16.76
N SER A 148 -6.90 -3.36 17.51
CA SER A 148 -7.59 -2.37 18.35
C SER A 148 -8.64 -1.56 17.60
N ILE A 149 -8.45 -1.31 16.31
CA ILE A 149 -9.41 -0.57 15.49
C ILE A 149 -10.80 -1.24 15.44
N VAL A 150 -10.87 -2.56 15.55
CA VAL A 150 -12.12 -3.34 15.61
C VAL A 150 -12.47 -3.75 17.04
N LEU A 151 -11.47 -4.04 17.87
CA LEU A 151 -11.66 -4.64 19.20
C LEU A 151 -12.03 -3.65 20.31
N THR A 152 -11.82 -2.35 20.12
CA THR A 152 -12.18 -1.34 21.13
C THR A 152 -13.66 -1.42 21.52
N ALA A 153 -13.97 -1.13 22.78
CA ALA A 153 -15.33 -1.27 23.34
C ALA A 153 -16.44 -0.51 22.57
N LYS A 154 -16.07 0.52 21.80
CA LYS A 154 -16.99 1.26 20.93
C LYS A 154 -17.32 0.49 19.64
N CYS A 155 -16.36 -0.27 19.11
CA CYS A 155 -16.48 -1.07 17.89
C CYS A 155 -16.93 -2.52 18.17
N ALA A 156 -16.56 -3.10 19.32
CA ALA A 156 -16.95 -4.45 19.72
C ALA A 156 -18.45 -4.62 20.01
N ARG A 157 -19.21 -3.52 20.12
CA ARG A 157 -20.67 -3.52 20.29
C ARG A 157 -21.45 -3.61 18.98
N VAL A 158 -20.76 -3.63 17.84
CA VAL A 158 -21.35 -3.74 16.50
C VAL A 158 -21.39 -5.24 16.15
N PRO A 159 -22.57 -5.91 16.17
CA PRO A 159 -22.65 -7.35 15.92
C PRO A 159 -22.07 -7.78 14.57
N GLU A 160 -22.05 -6.88 13.58
CA GLU A 160 -21.46 -7.11 12.25
C GLU A 160 -19.93 -7.25 12.27
N ASN A 161 -19.27 -6.85 13.37
CA ASN A 161 -17.84 -7.11 13.58
C ASN A 161 -17.57 -8.52 14.14
N ASN A 162 -18.61 -9.23 14.60
CA ASN A 162 -18.54 -10.64 14.99
C ASN A 162 -18.70 -11.47 13.71
N GLY A 163 -17.65 -12.18 13.30
CA GLY A 163 -17.70 -12.90 12.04
C GLY A 163 -16.45 -13.73 11.81
N LEU A 164 -15.71 -13.38 10.75
CA LEU A 164 -14.63 -14.21 10.20
C LEU A 164 -13.54 -14.57 11.22
N ALA A 165 -13.17 -13.69 12.14
CA ALA A 165 -12.17 -13.99 13.17
C ALA A 165 -12.68 -15.06 14.16
N GLU A 166 -13.88 -14.86 14.72
CA GLU A 166 -14.50 -15.77 15.69
C GLU A 166 -14.81 -17.13 15.07
N GLY A 167 -15.34 -17.16 13.84
CA GLY A 167 -15.70 -18.39 13.13
C GLY A 167 -14.50 -19.30 12.86
N TYR A 168 -13.30 -18.74 12.73
CA TYR A 168 -12.05 -19.48 12.51
C TYR A 168 -11.16 -19.60 13.75
N GLY A 169 -11.51 -18.95 14.86
CA GLY A 169 -10.71 -18.94 16.09
C GLY A 169 -9.33 -18.29 15.93
N VAL A 170 -9.25 -17.23 15.11
CA VAL A 170 -8.02 -16.46 14.87
C VAL A 170 -8.09 -15.09 15.53
N SER A 171 -6.94 -14.46 15.76
CA SER A 171 -6.89 -13.09 16.30
C SER A 171 -7.41 -12.09 15.26
N MET A 172 -8.06 -11.02 15.73
CA MET A 172 -8.50 -9.93 14.85
C MET A 172 -7.31 -9.17 14.27
N ALA A 173 -6.25 -9.00 15.05
CA ALA A 173 -4.98 -8.42 14.62
C ALA A 173 -4.40 -9.14 13.39
N ASP A 174 -4.34 -10.46 13.45
CA ASP A 174 -3.86 -11.25 12.32
C ASP A 174 -4.85 -11.20 11.16
N LEU A 175 -6.17 -11.23 11.40
CA LEU A 175 -7.14 -11.18 10.32
C LEU A 175 -7.05 -9.86 9.51
N ILE A 176 -6.92 -8.73 10.21
CA ILE A 176 -6.77 -7.41 9.59
C ILE A 176 -5.50 -7.36 8.73
N GLN A 177 -4.37 -7.82 9.27
CA GLN A 177 -3.10 -7.78 8.54
C GLN A 177 -3.04 -8.85 7.44
N PHE A 178 -3.71 -10.00 7.62
CA PHE A 178 -3.74 -11.11 6.65
C PHE A 178 -4.27 -10.71 5.28
N ALA A 179 -5.13 -9.70 5.23
CA ALA A 179 -5.62 -9.13 3.98
C ALA A 179 -4.51 -8.56 3.08
N ALA A 180 -3.32 -8.30 3.62
CA ALA A 180 -2.21 -7.67 2.89
C ALA A 180 -0.80 -8.17 3.25
N ASN A 181 -0.61 -8.92 4.35
CA ASN A 181 0.64 -9.58 4.74
C ASN A 181 0.37 -10.90 5.48
N THR A 182 1.31 -11.85 5.48
CA THR A 182 1.06 -13.27 5.80
C THR A 182 1.77 -13.78 7.04
N TYR A 183 2.48 -12.93 7.79
CA TYR A 183 3.00 -13.30 9.10
C TYR A 183 1.88 -13.34 10.12
N ILE A 184 1.75 -14.43 10.87
CA ILE A 184 0.65 -14.70 11.82
C ILE A 184 1.21 -14.89 13.22
N GLY A 185 0.46 -14.48 14.25
CA GLY A 185 0.77 -14.70 15.65
C GLY A 185 0.67 -13.43 16.50
N ARG A 186 0.05 -12.36 15.96
CA ARG A 186 -0.15 -11.11 16.69
C ARG A 186 -1.07 -11.32 17.89
N LYS A 187 -0.90 -10.46 18.89
CA LYS A 187 -1.74 -10.43 20.08
C LYS A 187 -2.81 -9.38 19.88
N ASP A 188 -4.06 -9.79 20.06
CA ASP A 188 -5.19 -8.88 20.09
C ASP A 188 -5.09 -7.92 21.27
N ASN A 189 -5.46 -6.67 21.03
CA ASN A 189 -5.48 -5.64 22.05
C ASN A 189 -6.73 -4.77 21.88
N ALA A 190 -7.53 -4.67 22.95
CA ALA A 190 -8.78 -3.90 22.93
C ALA A 190 -8.61 -2.46 23.44
N VAL A 191 -7.38 -2.02 23.73
CA VAL A 191 -7.09 -0.65 24.20
C VAL A 191 -7.21 0.34 23.04
N GLU A 192 -7.88 1.48 23.26
CA GLU A 192 -7.98 2.54 22.26
C GLU A 192 -6.59 3.15 22.01
N PRO A 193 -6.14 3.24 20.76
CA PRO A 193 -4.84 3.82 20.47
C PRO A 193 -4.81 5.34 20.72
N PRO A 194 -3.63 5.93 20.93
CA PRO A 194 -3.49 7.37 21.02
C PRO A 194 -4.06 8.09 19.79
N ARG A 195 -4.74 9.22 20.03
CA ARG A 195 -5.28 10.06 18.95
C ARG A 195 -4.15 10.74 18.18
N ASN A 196 -4.47 11.19 16.96
CA ASN A 196 -3.61 12.02 16.11
C ASN A 196 -2.32 11.36 15.58
N LEU A 197 -2.25 10.02 15.62
CA LEU A 197 -1.15 9.24 15.02
C LEU A 197 -1.37 8.85 13.55
N LEU A 198 -2.56 9.13 13.00
CA LEU A 198 -2.89 8.88 11.60
C LEU A 198 -2.77 10.15 10.74
N PRO A 199 -2.38 10.02 9.46
CA PRO A 199 -2.30 11.15 8.54
C PRO A 199 -3.69 11.66 8.14
N SER A 200 -3.76 12.95 7.83
CA SER A 200 -4.93 13.61 7.23
C SER A 200 -4.67 13.85 5.74
N PRO A 201 -5.71 13.78 4.87
CA PRO A 201 -5.60 14.10 3.45
C PRO A 201 -5.24 15.57 3.16
N PHE A 202 -5.15 16.41 4.20
CA PHE A 202 -4.82 17.83 4.12
C PHE A 202 -3.47 18.20 4.76
N HIS A 203 -2.74 17.23 5.33
CA HIS A 203 -1.45 17.52 5.96
C HIS A 203 -0.40 17.99 4.93
N SER A 204 0.52 18.85 5.39
CA SER A 204 1.72 19.23 4.64
C SER A 204 2.69 18.06 4.52
N ALA A 205 3.61 18.15 3.56
CA ALA A 205 4.70 17.19 3.43
C ALA A 205 5.54 17.10 4.71
N ASP A 206 5.85 18.23 5.36
CA ASP A 206 6.57 18.25 6.65
C ASP A 206 5.88 17.39 7.71
N ARG A 207 4.56 17.57 7.89
CA ARG A 207 3.81 16.82 8.90
C ARG A 207 3.77 15.34 8.57
N LEU A 208 3.63 14.98 7.30
CA LEU A 208 3.58 13.58 6.86
C LEU A 208 4.94 12.91 7.03
N LEU A 209 6.03 13.56 6.61
CA LEU A 209 7.38 13.03 6.77
C LEU A 209 7.75 12.86 8.24
N GLN A 210 7.41 13.82 9.11
CA GLN A 210 7.62 13.67 10.55
C GLN A 210 6.82 12.47 11.10
N LEU A 211 5.51 12.41 10.78
CA LEU A 211 4.64 11.35 11.30
C LEU A 211 5.12 9.95 10.90
N PHE A 212 5.68 9.81 9.70
CA PHE A 212 6.20 8.53 9.21
C PHE A 212 7.63 8.24 9.69
N ALA A 213 8.47 9.25 9.89
CA ALA A 213 9.77 9.08 10.55
C ALA A 213 9.62 8.57 12.00
N ASP A 214 8.61 9.07 12.72
CA ASP A 214 8.26 8.58 14.07
C ASP A 214 7.75 7.13 14.05
N LYS A 215 7.38 6.63 12.87
CA LYS A 215 6.99 5.24 12.60
C LYS A 215 8.10 4.44 11.93
N THR A 216 9.33 4.97 11.92
CA THR A 216 10.54 4.34 11.37
C THR A 216 10.61 4.30 9.83
N PHE A 217 9.80 5.08 9.12
CA PHE A 217 9.88 5.17 7.65
C PHE A 217 10.77 6.31 7.19
N THR A 218 11.48 6.07 6.08
CA THR A 218 12.14 7.14 5.30
C THR A 218 11.13 7.86 4.41
N ALA A 219 11.57 8.94 3.76
CA ALA A 219 10.78 9.63 2.74
C ALA A 219 10.41 8.69 1.58
N ASP A 220 11.38 7.92 1.08
CA ASP A 220 11.17 6.98 -0.02
C ASP A 220 10.26 5.81 0.39
N GLY A 221 10.39 5.34 1.63
CA GLY A 221 9.53 4.30 2.19
C GLY A 221 8.07 4.74 2.32
N LEU A 222 7.84 5.99 2.71
CA LEU A 222 6.50 6.59 2.67
C LEU A 222 5.97 6.62 1.23
N ILE A 223 6.75 7.12 0.26
CA ILE A 223 6.31 7.19 -1.13
C ILE A 223 5.98 5.81 -1.69
N ALA A 224 6.77 4.80 -1.37
CA ALA A 224 6.50 3.41 -1.73
C ALA A 224 5.12 2.95 -1.24
N LEU A 225 4.79 3.17 0.04
CA LEU A 225 3.49 2.83 0.64
C LEU A 225 2.32 3.58 0.00
N MET A 226 2.53 4.81 -0.45
CA MET A 226 1.47 5.60 -1.09
C MET A 226 0.93 4.96 -2.36
N GLY A 227 1.68 4.07 -3.01
CA GLY A 227 1.20 3.28 -4.14
C GLY A 227 -0.08 2.48 -3.85
N ALA A 228 -0.40 2.17 -2.58
CA ALA A 228 -1.71 1.59 -2.21
C ALA A 228 -2.90 2.42 -2.70
N HIS A 229 -2.70 3.73 -2.92
CA HIS A 229 -3.70 4.61 -3.49
C HIS A 229 -4.12 4.24 -4.93
N SER A 230 -3.34 3.45 -5.68
CA SER A 230 -3.77 2.91 -6.98
C SER A 230 -5.04 2.03 -6.86
N THR A 231 -5.28 1.44 -5.69
CA THR A 231 -6.52 0.71 -5.41
C THR A 231 -7.38 1.45 -4.38
N SER A 232 -7.58 2.76 -4.55
CA SER A 232 -8.33 3.59 -3.61
C SER A 232 -9.46 4.41 -4.24
N GLN A 233 -10.49 4.67 -3.44
CA GLN A 233 -11.60 5.58 -3.74
C GLN A 233 -11.91 6.45 -2.53
N GLN A 234 -12.22 7.72 -2.79
CA GLN A 234 -12.59 8.67 -1.75
C GLN A 234 -14.12 8.67 -1.55
N ARG A 235 -14.58 8.86 -0.31
CA ARG A 235 -16.02 9.00 0.01
C ARG A 235 -16.37 10.26 0.80
N PHE A 236 -15.43 10.74 1.60
CA PHE A 236 -15.71 11.72 2.65
C PHE A 236 -14.96 13.03 2.50
N VAL A 237 -13.88 13.06 1.70
CA VAL A 237 -13.05 14.26 1.51
C VAL A 237 -13.77 15.25 0.62
N ASN A 238 -14.30 14.78 -0.50
CA ASN A 238 -15.24 15.55 -1.30
C ASN A 238 -16.57 14.81 -1.41
N ARG A 239 -17.55 15.26 -0.61
CA ARG A 239 -18.89 14.65 -0.53
C ARG A 239 -19.74 14.83 -1.78
N THR A 240 -19.34 15.68 -2.74
CA THR A 240 -20.03 15.80 -4.03
C THR A 240 -19.51 14.80 -5.06
N ARG A 241 -18.36 14.15 -4.80
CA ARG A 241 -17.70 13.20 -5.70
C ARG A 241 -17.49 11.80 -5.09
N PRO A 242 -18.38 11.25 -4.25
CA PRO A 242 -18.11 10.00 -3.53
C PRO A 242 -17.90 8.83 -4.50
N GLY A 243 -16.97 7.95 -4.19
CA GLY A 243 -16.58 6.81 -5.03
C GLY A 243 -15.65 7.17 -6.19
N ASP A 244 -15.25 8.43 -6.33
CA ASP A 244 -14.21 8.79 -7.31
C ASP A 244 -12.85 8.18 -6.90
N PRO A 245 -12.13 7.54 -7.84
CA PRO A 245 -10.87 6.86 -7.57
C PRO A 245 -9.67 7.80 -7.57
N LYS A 246 -8.52 7.30 -7.12
CA LYS A 246 -7.26 8.07 -7.13
C LYS A 246 -6.41 7.86 -8.38
N ASP A 247 -6.79 6.92 -9.23
CA ASP A 247 -6.27 6.74 -10.58
C ASP A 247 -7.37 6.24 -11.53
N SER A 248 -7.01 6.02 -12.80
CA SER A 248 -7.91 5.56 -13.86
C SER A 248 -8.24 4.07 -13.84
N THR A 249 -7.62 3.27 -12.96
CA THR A 249 -7.72 1.82 -12.93
C THR A 249 -8.15 1.29 -11.54
N PRO A 250 -9.28 1.77 -10.98
CA PRO A 250 -9.68 1.42 -9.63
C PRO A 250 -9.83 -0.10 -9.44
N GLY A 251 -9.06 -0.62 -8.49
CA GLY A 251 -9.06 -2.06 -8.17
C GLY A 251 -8.04 -2.88 -8.97
N VAL A 252 -7.15 -2.23 -9.72
CA VAL A 252 -5.96 -2.82 -10.30
C VAL A 252 -4.75 -2.37 -9.48
N TRP A 253 -3.89 -3.31 -9.10
CA TRP A 253 -2.69 -3.02 -8.32
C TRP A 253 -1.56 -2.60 -9.26
N ASP A 254 -1.52 -1.32 -9.64
CA ASP A 254 -0.56 -0.78 -10.60
C ASP A 254 0.12 0.53 -10.11
N VAL A 255 0.90 1.17 -10.99
CA VAL A 255 1.66 2.40 -10.68
C VAL A 255 1.08 3.68 -11.30
N LYS A 256 -0.10 3.62 -11.95
CA LYS A 256 -0.68 4.79 -12.63
C LYS A 256 -0.94 5.97 -11.71
N TYR A 257 -1.29 5.68 -10.47
CA TYR A 257 -1.47 6.64 -9.40
C TYR A 257 -0.37 7.72 -9.35
N TYR A 258 0.90 7.33 -9.48
CA TYR A 258 2.01 8.28 -9.37
C TYR A 258 1.99 9.33 -10.49
N GLY A 259 1.82 8.90 -11.74
CA GLY A 259 1.76 9.81 -12.89
C GLY A 259 0.50 10.67 -12.88
N GLU A 260 -0.66 10.05 -12.65
CA GLU A 260 -1.95 10.74 -12.70
C GLU A 260 -2.12 11.76 -11.56
N THR A 261 -1.43 11.58 -10.42
CA THR A 261 -1.44 12.56 -9.33
C THR A 261 -0.83 13.89 -9.75
N ILE A 262 0.22 13.90 -10.58
CA ILE A 262 0.89 15.15 -11.01
C ILE A 262 0.43 15.65 -12.38
N ASP A 263 -0.26 14.82 -13.16
CA ASP A 263 -0.74 15.21 -14.48
C ASP A 263 -1.92 16.19 -14.40
N ALA A 264 -1.77 17.38 -14.99
CA ALA A 264 -2.83 18.37 -15.11
C ALA A 264 -4.00 17.90 -16.01
N ASN A 265 -3.75 16.92 -16.88
CA ASN A 265 -4.72 16.34 -17.80
C ASN A 265 -5.22 14.95 -17.35
N ALA A 266 -4.95 14.56 -16.10
CA ALA A 266 -5.49 13.33 -15.54
C ALA A 266 -7.01 13.26 -15.74
N PRO A 267 -7.60 12.05 -15.96
CA PRO A 267 -9.03 11.92 -16.20
C PRO A 267 -9.88 12.62 -15.14
N GLN A 268 -10.98 13.26 -15.55
CA GLN A 268 -11.79 14.13 -14.70
C GLN A 268 -12.19 13.50 -13.36
N ARG A 269 -12.45 12.19 -13.34
CA ARG A 269 -12.84 11.45 -12.13
C ARG A 269 -11.69 11.08 -11.20
N VAL A 270 -10.44 11.20 -11.63
CA VAL A 270 -9.30 11.04 -10.73
C VAL A 270 -9.37 12.10 -9.65
N PHE A 271 -9.35 11.65 -8.40
CA PHE A 271 -9.40 12.51 -7.23
C PHE A 271 -8.05 12.51 -6.53
N LYS A 272 -7.47 13.69 -6.38
CA LYS A 272 -6.17 13.91 -5.76
C LYS A 272 -6.37 14.44 -4.35
N PHE A 273 -5.82 13.77 -3.33
CA PHE A 273 -5.75 14.38 -2.00
C PHE A 273 -4.68 15.46 -2.00
N GLN A 274 -4.89 16.50 -1.20
CA GLN A 274 -3.91 17.57 -1.06
C GLN A 274 -2.60 17.04 -0.49
N SER A 275 -2.65 16.11 0.46
CA SER A 275 -1.48 15.39 0.98
C SER A 275 -0.65 14.72 -0.12
N ASP A 276 -1.33 14.13 -1.11
CA ASP A 276 -0.70 13.38 -2.19
C ASP A 276 0.01 14.36 -3.14
N VAL A 277 -0.67 15.45 -3.49
CA VAL A 277 -0.09 16.55 -4.28
C VAL A 277 1.09 17.20 -3.55
N ASN A 278 0.99 17.39 -2.23
CA ASN A 278 2.05 17.98 -1.42
C ASN A 278 3.32 17.11 -1.47
N LEU A 279 3.19 15.80 -1.24
CA LEU A 279 4.32 14.87 -1.28
C LEU A 279 4.88 14.68 -2.70
N ALA A 280 4.04 14.69 -3.74
CA ALA A 280 4.51 14.59 -5.11
C ALA A 280 5.37 15.80 -5.55
N ASN A 281 5.11 16.99 -5.00
CA ASN A 281 5.81 18.22 -5.35
C ASN A 281 6.96 18.58 -4.39
N ASP A 282 7.03 17.95 -3.21
CA ASP A 282 8.04 18.24 -2.20
C ASP A 282 9.44 17.76 -2.65
N ALA A 283 10.45 18.62 -2.48
CA ALA A 283 11.81 18.37 -2.97
C ALA A 283 12.48 17.12 -2.39
N ARG A 284 11.99 16.64 -1.24
CA ARG A 284 12.52 15.49 -0.48
C ARG A 284 11.95 14.16 -0.96
N THR A 285 10.78 14.18 -1.60
CA THR A 285 10.04 12.98 -2.02
C THR A 285 9.80 12.91 -3.52
N ARG A 286 9.94 14.03 -4.25
CA ARG A 286 9.67 14.11 -5.69
C ARG A 286 10.45 13.10 -6.51
N ALA A 287 11.74 12.89 -6.20
CA ALA A 287 12.56 11.93 -6.93
C ALA A 287 12.05 10.48 -6.78
N ALA A 288 11.68 10.08 -5.57
CA ALA A 288 11.09 8.77 -5.31
C ALA A 288 9.72 8.64 -6.01
N TRP A 289 8.90 9.69 -5.98
CA TRP A 289 7.59 9.74 -6.64
C TRP A 289 7.72 9.52 -8.15
N GLU A 290 8.59 10.31 -8.80
CA GLU A 290 8.84 10.24 -10.24
C GLU A 290 9.40 8.88 -10.66
N SER A 291 10.14 8.21 -9.78
CA SER A 291 10.71 6.87 -10.07
C SER A 291 9.65 5.78 -10.28
N PHE A 292 8.43 5.97 -9.77
CA PHE A 292 7.32 5.04 -9.94
C PHE A 292 6.33 5.44 -11.04
N ILE A 293 6.53 6.57 -11.73
CA ILE A 293 5.64 6.98 -12.83
C ILE A 293 5.67 6.01 -14.02
N PRO A 294 6.84 5.56 -14.52
CA PRO A 294 6.86 4.68 -15.69
C PRO A 294 6.22 3.33 -15.39
N GLU A 295 5.41 2.78 -16.31
CA GLU A 295 4.82 1.44 -16.15
C GLU A 295 5.87 0.34 -15.95
N SER A 296 7.08 0.52 -16.51
CA SER A 296 8.21 -0.39 -16.31
C SER A 296 8.70 -0.45 -14.86
N SER A 297 8.31 0.50 -14.01
CA SER A 297 8.60 0.51 -12.57
C SER A 297 7.72 -0.45 -11.77
N GLN A 298 6.66 -1.04 -12.36
CA GLN A 298 5.74 -1.95 -11.67
C GLN A 298 6.46 -3.09 -10.95
N GLY A 299 7.41 -3.74 -11.62
CA GLY A 299 8.20 -4.82 -11.02
C GLY A 299 9.11 -4.33 -9.89
N ALA A 300 9.56 -3.08 -9.96
CA ALA A 300 10.36 -2.45 -8.93
C ALA A 300 9.51 -2.01 -7.71
N TRP A 301 8.26 -1.60 -7.96
CA TRP A 301 7.31 -1.23 -6.91
C TRP A 301 6.75 -2.46 -6.18
N ASN A 302 6.28 -3.49 -6.93
CA ASN A 302 5.76 -4.76 -6.41
C ASN A 302 6.84 -5.69 -5.85
N HIS A 303 7.98 -5.75 -6.55
CA HIS A 303 8.98 -6.83 -6.69
C HIS A 303 8.82 -7.77 -7.92
N VAL A 304 9.87 -7.83 -8.76
CA VAL A 304 10.31 -9.00 -9.54
C VAL A 304 11.84 -8.95 -9.64
N ARG A 305 12.56 -9.78 -8.87
CA ARG A 305 13.95 -10.12 -9.23
C ARG A 305 13.94 -10.76 -10.62
N ARG A 306 14.57 -10.12 -11.60
CA ARG A 306 15.02 -10.82 -12.80
C ARG A 306 16.21 -11.67 -12.34
N PHE A 307 16.09 -12.99 -12.41
CA PHE A 307 17.21 -13.88 -12.16
C PHE A 307 18.28 -13.58 -13.22
N VAL A 308 19.34 -12.87 -12.83
CA VAL A 308 20.55 -12.72 -13.67
C VAL A 308 21.52 -13.79 -13.18
N PRO A 309 21.89 -14.77 -14.02
CA PRO A 309 22.87 -15.78 -13.62
C PRO A 309 24.19 -15.11 -13.23
N ALA A 310 24.79 -15.57 -12.14
CA ALA A 310 25.96 -14.96 -11.50
C ALA A 310 27.18 -14.77 -12.43
N TYR A 311 27.24 -15.49 -13.55
CA TYR A 311 28.34 -15.46 -14.52
C TYR A 311 28.24 -14.33 -15.57
N LEU A 312 27.17 -13.51 -15.58
CA LEU A 312 26.97 -12.42 -16.55
C LEU A 312 27.04 -11.01 -15.94
N SER A 313 27.57 -10.82 -14.73
CA SER A 313 27.65 -9.50 -14.10
C SER A 313 29.03 -9.18 -13.58
N PHE A 314 29.76 -8.35 -14.32
CA PHE A 314 31.03 -7.77 -13.90
C PHE A 314 30.86 -6.49 -13.04
N ASP A 315 29.62 -6.01 -12.83
CA ASP A 315 29.32 -4.75 -12.10
C ASP A 315 28.09 -4.82 -11.16
N ALA A 316 27.57 -6.01 -10.83
CA ALA A 316 26.29 -6.13 -10.08
C ALA A 316 26.43 -6.43 -8.57
N PHE A 317 27.59 -6.21 -7.96
CA PHE A 317 27.80 -6.54 -6.54
C PHE A 317 27.69 -5.34 -5.57
N THR A 318 27.53 -4.09 -6.02
CA THR A 318 27.55 -2.94 -5.09
C THR A 318 26.60 -1.77 -5.40
N ARG A 319 25.65 -1.91 -6.33
CA ARG A 319 24.49 -0.99 -6.33
C ARG A 319 23.31 -1.69 -5.68
N THR A 320 22.97 -1.24 -4.47
CA THR A 320 21.61 -1.22 -3.96
C THR A 320 20.64 -0.96 -5.12
N ASP A 321 19.94 -1.98 -5.61
CA ASP A 321 18.74 -1.73 -6.39
C ASP A 321 17.69 -1.24 -5.39
N PRO A 322 17.28 0.05 -5.39
CA PRO A 322 16.47 0.63 -4.32
C PRO A 322 15.01 0.14 -4.32
N ARG A 323 14.67 -0.87 -5.11
CA ARG A 323 13.29 -1.08 -5.56
C ARG A 323 12.74 -2.43 -5.10
N GLN A 324 12.64 -2.53 -3.78
CA GLN A 324 11.75 -3.44 -3.05
C GLN A 324 10.74 -2.59 -2.27
N ALA A 325 9.98 -1.78 -3.00
CA ALA A 325 9.42 -0.59 -2.39
C ALA A 325 8.17 -0.92 -1.54
N TYR A 326 7.06 -1.33 -2.17
CA TYR A 326 5.80 -1.45 -1.42
C TYR A 326 5.81 -2.62 -0.43
N ALA A 327 6.22 -3.81 -0.89
CA ALA A 327 6.11 -5.02 -0.08
C ALA A 327 6.98 -4.95 1.19
N ALA A 328 8.22 -4.46 1.10
CA ALA A 328 9.09 -4.32 2.27
C ALA A 328 8.53 -3.30 3.27
N GLU A 329 8.05 -2.17 2.76
CA GLU A 329 7.51 -1.11 3.61
C GLU A 329 6.16 -1.52 4.22
N TYR A 330 5.36 -2.33 3.52
CA TYR A 330 4.14 -2.91 4.09
C TYR A 330 4.46 -3.95 5.17
N VAL A 331 5.51 -4.76 4.98
CA VAL A 331 6.00 -5.67 6.05
C VAL A 331 6.36 -4.84 7.29
N ARG A 332 7.18 -3.79 7.16
CA ARG A 332 7.49 -2.85 8.26
C ARG A 332 6.22 -2.29 8.91
N MET A 333 5.30 -1.76 8.10
CA MET A 333 4.04 -1.19 8.57
C MET A 333 3.23 -2.20 9.39
N SER A 334 3.07 -3.42 8.88
CA SER A 334 2.28 -4.49 9.53
C SER A 334 2.89 -5.05 10.83
N LEU A 335 4.09 -4.58 11.21
CA LEU A 335 4.84 -4.98 12.40
C LEU A 335 5.02 -3.84 13.42
N LEU A 336 4.52 -2.63 13.13
CA LEU A 336 4.51 -1.54 14.10
C LEU A 336 3.74 -1.97 15.36
N GLY A 337 4.33 -1.78 16.54
CA GLY A 337 3.73 -2.20 17.81
C GLY A 337 3.70 -3.71 18.07
N VAL A 338 4.25 -4.54 17.17
CA VAL A 338 4.34 -5.99 17.39
C VAL A 338 5.62 -6.31 18.15
N TYR A 339 5.49 -6.81 19.38
CA TYR A 339 6.62 -7.12 20.28
C TYR A 339 6.99 -8.61 20.35
N ASN A 340 6.40 -9.42 19.47
CA ASN A 340 6.68 -10.86 19.38
C ASN A 340 7.00 -11.29 17.93
N ILE A 341 7.67 -10.43 17.16
CA ILE A 341 8.00 -10.63 15.75
C ILE A 341 8.76 -11.94 15.56
N ASN A 342 9.71 -12.26 16.45
CA ASN A 342 10.49 -13.48 16.37
C ASN A 342 9.65 -14.76 16.55
N SER A 343 8.43 -14.64 17.09
CA SER A 343 7.52 -15.77 17.32
C SER A 343 6.40 -15.86 16.28
N LEU A 344 6.39 -14.98 15.27
CA LEU A 344 5.42 -15.07 14.19
C LEU A 344 5.72 -16.26 13.26
N THR A 345 4.70 -16.68 12.54
CA THR A 345 4.76 -17.76 11.55
C THR A 345 4.49 -17.19 10.16
N ASP A 346 5.36 -17.49 9.19
CA ASP A 346 5.11 -17.17 7.78
C ASP A 346 4.05 -18.11 7.17
N CYS A 347 2.88 -17.57 6.86
CA CYS A 347 1.80 -18.28 6.20
C CYS A 347 1.59 -17.88 4.74
N THR A 348 2.64 -17.42 4.03
CA THR A 348 2.52 -17.00 2.63
C THR A 348 1.96 -18.07 1.71
N LYS A 349 2.24 -19.36 1.99
CA LYS A 349 1.66 -20.51 1.28
C LYS A 349 0.13 -20.58 1.32
N ALA A 350 -0.52 -19.87 2.24
CA ALA A 350 -1.97 -19.79 2.36
C ALA A 350 -2.61 -18.88 1.30
N LEU A 351 -1.85 -17.95 0.71
CA LEU A 351 -2.41 -17.01 -0.26
C LEU A 351 -2.99 -17.71 -1.49
N PRO A 352 -3.95 -17.08 -2.18
CA PRO A 352 -4.36 -17.53 -3.50
C PRO A 352 -3.21 -17.39 -4.52
N PRO A 353 -3.28 -18.09 -5.66
CA PRO A 353 -2.29 -17.96 -6.72
C PRO A 353 -2.10 -16.51 -7.15
N PHE A 354 -0.84 -16.10 -7.28
CA PHE A 354 -0.47 -14.75 -7.72
C PHE A 354 -0.98 -14.49 -9.15
N GLN A 355 -1.67 -13.37 -9.34
CA GLN A 355 -2.13 -12.92 -10.66
C GLN A 355 -1.10 -11.96 -11.26
N ARG A 356 -0.36 -12.43 -12.27
CA ARG A 356 0.73 -11.66 -12.91
C ARG A 356 0.23 -10.52 -13.78
N SER A 357 -0.97 -10.63 -14.33
CA SER A 357 -1.54 -9.65 -15.24
C SER A 357 -3.05 -9.59 -15.10
N TYR A 358 -3.59 -8.44 -15.48
CA TYR A 358 -5.01 -8.15 -15.53
C TYR A 358 -5.35 -7.56 -16.89
N SER A 359 -6.49 -7.95 -17.45
CA SER A 359 -7.04 -7.35 -18.66
C SER A 359 -8.49 -6.95 -18.41
N SER A 360 -8.80 -5.66 -18.58
CA SER A 360 -10.13 -5.13 -18.33
C SER A 360 -11.03 -5.33 -19.55
N SER A 361 -11.97 -6.28 -19.46
CA SER A 361 -12.89 -6.60 -20.56
C SER A 361 -13.93 -5.51 -20.88
N ASP A 362 -14.01 -4.47 -20.05
CA ASP A 362 -14.89 -3.29 -20.14
C ASP A 362 -14.09 -1.98 -20.18
N LYS A 363 -12.79 -2.04 -20.52
CA LYS A 363 -11.87 -0.89 -20.50
C LYS A 363 -12.46 0.36 -21.17
N SER A 364 -13.07 0.23 -22.34
CA SER A 364 -13.63 1.35 -23.09
C SER A 364 -14.72 2.11 -22.32
N VAL A 365 -15.53 1.40 -21.54
CA VAL A 365 -16.60 2.01 -20.72
C VAL A 365 -16.02 2.65 -19.47
N ILE A 366 -15.01 2.02 -18.85
CA ILE A 366 -14.28 2.60 -17.73
C ILE A 366 -13.58 3.89 -18.14
N ASP A 367 -12.88 3.91 -19.28
CA ASP A 367 -12.20 5.11 -19.78
C ASP A 367 -13.21 6.25 -20.00
N ARG A 368 -14.35 5.96 -20.66
CA ARG A 368 -15.44 6.94 -20.82
C ARG A 368 -15.97 7.45 -19.48
N PHE A 369 -16.18 6.56 -18.50
CA PHE A 369 -16.58 6.95 -17.15
C PHE A 369 -15.57 7.90 -16.51
N MET A 370 -14.27 7.56 -16.60
CA MET A 370 -13.18 8.34 -16.01
C MET A 370 -13.07 9.75 -16.59
N HIS A 371 -13.41 9.92 -17.88
CA HIS A 371 -13.49 11.22 -18.55
C HIS A 371 -14.84 11.94 -18.40
N GLY A 372 -15.75 11.45 -17.55
CA GLY A 372 -17.05 12.10 -17.32
C GLY A 372 -18.07 11.93 -18.45
N LEU A 373 -17.81 11.02 -19.41
CA LEU A 373 -18.62 10.82 -20.61
C LEU A 373 -19.78 9.83 -20.43
N ILE A 374 -20.18 9.56 -19.19
CA ILE A 374 -21.28 8.65 -18.85
C ILE A 374 -22.29 9.38 -17.95
N GLY A 375 -23.54 9.47 -18.43
CA GLY A 375 -24.63 10.12 -17.71
C GLY A 375 -25.06 9.36 -16.45
N SER A 376 -25.02 8.03 -16.45
CA SER A 376 -25.43 7.19 -15.32
C SER A 376 -24.25 6.83 -14.38
N ALA A 377 -23.43 7.83 -14.04
CA ALA A 377 -22.22 7.69 -13.23
C ALA A 377 -22.38 6.83 -11.95
N GLN A 378 -23.53 6.94 -11.27
CA GLN A 378 -23.79 6.19 -10.04
C GLN A 378 -23.87 4.68 -10.28
N LYS A 379 -24.43 4.23 -11.42
CA LYS A 379 -24.51 2.82 -11.77
C LYS A 379 -23.10 2.24 -11.98
N VAL A 380 -22.24 2.97 -12.70
CA VAL A 380 -20.83 2.59 -12.88
C VAL A 380 -20.10 2.51 -11.54
N LYS A 381 -20.26 3.52 -10.67
CA LYS A 381 -19.67 3.51 -9.33
C LYS A 381 -20.09 2.28 -8.53
N ASN A 382 -21.37 1.93 -8.53
CA ASN A 382 -21.88 0.77 -7.79
C ASN A 382 -21.28 -0.55 -8.31
N LEU A 383 -21.08 -0.69 -9.62
CA LEU A 383 -20.41 -1.87 -10.21
C LEU A 383 -18.92 -1.91 -9.83
N LEU A 384 -18.21 -0.77 -9.88
CA LEU A 384 -16.82 -0.65 -9.43
C LEU A 384 -16.64 -0.93 -7.92
N LEU A 385 -17.65 -0.67 -7.10
CA LEU A 385 -17.65 -1.06 -5.69
C LEU A 385 -17.66 -2.58 -5.51
N LYS A 386 -18.35 -3.31 -6.39
CA LYS A 386 -18.42 -4.77 -6.37
C LYS A 386 -17.27 -5.43 -7.13
N GLY A 387 -16.53 -4.66 -7.93
CA GLY A 387 -15.52 -5.19 -8.84
C GLY A 387 -16.13 -5.82 -10.09
N ASP A 388 -17.40 -5.50 -10.37
CA ASP A 388 -18.16 -6.10 -11.46
C ASP A 388 -17.90 -5.37 -12.78
N LYS A 389 -18.21 -6.06 -13.88
CA LYS A 389 -18.09 -5.59 -15.24
C LYS A 389 -19.11 -4.49 -15.49
N VAL A 390 -18.67 -3.42 -16.15
CA VAL A 390 -19.55 -2.32 -16.55
C VAL A 390 -20.08 -2.59 -17.95
N PRO A 391 -21.41 -2.74 -18.13
CA PRO A 391 -22.00 -2.94 -19.45
C PRO A 391 -21.77 -1.74 -20.38
N SER A 392 -21.73 -1.97 -21.69
CA SER A 392 -21.51 -0.91 -22.69
C SER A 392 -22.67 0.07 -22.85
N ASN A 393 -23.87 -0.31 -22.42
CA ASN A 393 -25.11 0.45 -22.55
C ASN A 393 -25.43 1.36 -21.33
N VAL A 394 -24.40 1.71 -20.55
CA VAL A 394 -24.52 2.50 -19.30
C VAL A 394 -24.31 3.98 -19.54
#